data_AF-A0A2D4HXC9-F1
#
_entry.id   AF-A0A2D4HXC9-F1
#
_cell.length_a   1.000
_cell.length_b   1.000
_cell.length_c   1.000
_cell.angle_alpha   90.00
_cell.angle_beta   90.00
_cell.angle_gamma   90.00
#
_symmetry.space_group_name_H-M   'P 1'
#
loop_
_entity.id
_entity.type
_entity.pdbx_description
1 polymer ?
#
loop_
_entity_poly.entity_id
_entity_poly.type
_entity_poly.pdbx_seq_one_letter_code
_entity_poly.pdbx_strand_id
1 'polypeptide(L)'
;MFSSLQAVRLESARAHRIRYLLVVSATEKESKSEIVLLGVDFPDESLATCTLGMVLPLWSDTQVFLDGDGGFSVTSGGQTRIFKPISVQTMWSALQVLHKACNEAVSNNYFPGGGALNWTEWYQKAVNSDQSCINEWLAMSDLESVRPTSPSIFSDQRTAQDVTERTIRAKLREVMGTTDLENITSKEIRTELERRVGCSLKDYKEFIDNEMLLIMAQMDRPSKIFDYLYLGSEWNAANLEELQKNRVSHILNVTREIDNFFPEHFTYMNVRIYDEEVSQLLPYWKETHNFISDVR
;
A
#
# COMPACT_ATOMS: atom_id res chain seq x y z
N MET A 1 15.64 2.99 -21.64
CA MET A 1 16.38 2.08 -20.73
C MET A 1 15.51 1.98 -19.49
N PHE A 2 14.97 0.81 -19.14
CA PHE A 2 14.08 0.68 -18.00
C PHE A 2 14.85 0.95 -16.71
N SER A 3 14.25 1.76 -15.84
CA SER A 3 14.88 2.30 -14.62
C SER A 3 14.58 1.45 -13.40
N SER A 4 13.39 0.86 -13.32
CA SER A 4 13.01 -0.09 -12.27
C SER A 4 11.92 -1.06 -12.76
N LEU A 5 11.99 -2.29 -12.24
CA LEU A 5 11.03 -3.36 -12.49
C LEU A 5 10.71 -4.02 -11.14
N GLN A 6 9.43 -4.01 -10.76
CA GLN A 6 8.94 -4.80 -9.63
C GLN A 6 8.03 -5.90 -10.16
N ALA A 7 8.22 -7.13 -9.69
CA ALA A 7 7.39 -8.27 -10.04
C ALA A 7 6.57 -8.72 -8.83
N VAL A 8 5.26 -8.84 -9.01
CA VAL A 8 4.28 -9.21 -7.99
C VAL A 8 3.61 -10.50 -8.44
N ARG A 9 3.85 -11.61 -7.73
CA ARG A 9 3.19 -12.87 -8.03
C ARG A 9 1.73 -12.82 -7.58
N LEU A 10 0.83 -13.24 -8.46
CA LEU A 10 -0.60 -13.24 -8.21
C LEU A 10 -1.15 -14.65 -8.04
N GLU A 11 -2.25 -14.76 -7.31
CA GLU A 11 -3.12 -15.92 -7.33
C GLU A 11 -3.66 -16.14 -8.75
N SER A 12 -3.84 -17.40 -9.12
CA SER A 12 -4.51 -17.77 -10.37
C SER A 12 -5.70 -18.67 -10.11
N ALA A 13 -6.75 -18.50 -10.91
CA ALA A 13 -7.90 -19.39 -10.90
C ALA A 13 -7.55 -20.85 -11.30
N ARG A 14 -6.37 -21.07 -11.92
CA ARG A 14 -5.91 -22.39 -12.35
C ARG A 14 -4.61 -22.76 -11.64
N ALA A 15 -4.60 -23.92 -10.99
CA ALA A 15 -3.50 -24.36 -10.12
C ALA A 15 -2.11 -24.45 -10.79
N HIS A 16 -2.03 -24.63 -12.11
CA HIS A 16 -0.76 -24.79 -12.83
C HIS A 16 -0.29 -23.52 -13.56
N ARG A 17 -1.05 -22.43 -13.45
CA ARG A 17 -0.75 -21.17 -14.13
C ARG A 17 -0.08 -20.22 -13.14
N ILE A 18 1.11 -19.74 -13.47
CA ILE A 18 1.76 -18.66 -12.71
C ILE A 18 1.50 -17.35 -13.42
N ARG A 19 1.15 -16.31 -12.65
CA ARG A 19 0.90 -14.97 -13.16
C ARG A 19 1.70 -13.96 -12.37
N TYR A 20 2.29 -13.01 -13.09
CA TYR A 20 3.02 -11.90 -12.50
C TYR A 20 2.43 -10.59 -13.00
N LEU A 21 2.19 -9.69 -12.07
CA LEU A 21 2.03 -8.27 -12.35
C LEU A 21 3.40 -7.62 -12.30
N LEU A 22 3.83 -7.04 -13.42
CA LEU A 22 5.06 -6.28 -13.52
C LEU A 22 4.74 -4.79 -13.48
N VAL A 23 5.34 -4.08 -12.52
CA VAL A 23 5.34 -2.61 -12.49
C VAL A 23 6.61 -2.14 -13.17
N VAL A 24 6.48 -1.58 -14.37
CA VAL A 24 7.61 -1.18 -15.21
C VAL A 24 7.68 0.34 -15.26
N SER A 25 8.82 0.90 -14.87
CA SER A 25 9.09 2.33 -15.05
C SER A 25 10.05 2.58 -16.21
N ALA A 26 9.73 3.59 -17.01
CA ALA A 26 10.63 4.17 -17.99
C ALA A 26 10.97 5.59 -17.53
N THR A 27 12.24 5.84 -17.20
CA THR A 27 12.73 7.19 -16.93
C THR A 27 13.26 7.84 -18.20
N GLU A 28 12.73 9.01 -18.53
CA GLU A 28 13.37 9.93 -19.49
C GLU A 28 14.36 10.87 -18.78
N LYS A 29 15.25 11.51 -19.55
CA LYS A 29 16.38 12.34 -19.06
C LYS A 29 16.02 13.49 -18.10
N GLU A 30 14.74 13.80 -17.90
CA GLU A 30 14.24 14.91 -17.07
C GLU A 30 13.50 14.44 -15.79
N SER A 31 13.83 13.27 -15.23
CA SER A 31 13.21 12.75 -14.00
C SER A 31 11.71 12.46 -14.09
N LYS A 32 11.17 12.37 -15.31
CA LYS A 32 9.79 11.94 -15.58
C LYS A 32 9.77 10.42 -15.68
N SER A 33 9.04 9.82 -14.76
CA SER A 33 8.89 8.38 -14.59
C SER A 33 7.52 7.98 -15.15
N GLU A 34 7.53 7.32 -16.29
CA GLU A 34 6.32 6.79 -16.92
C GLU A 34 6.14 5.33 -16.53
N ILE A 35 4.99 4.98 -15.97
CA ILE A 35 4.75 3.65 -15.40
C ILE A 35 3.63 2.92 -16.15
N VAL A 36 3.87 1.64 -16.43
CA VAL A 36 2.89 0.71 -17.00
C VAL A 36 2.85 -0.57 -16.18
N LEU A 37 1.65 -1.12 -16.05
CA LEU A 37 1.42 -2.44 -15.49
C LEU A 37 1.34 -3.47 -16.62
N LEU A 38 2.18 -4.50 -16.56
CA LEU A 38 2.15 -5.62 -17.50
C LEU A 38 1.71 -6.89 -16.77
N GLY A 39 0.68 -7.55 -17.28
CA GLY A 39 0.27 -8.87 -16.81
C GLY A 39 0.96 -9.94 -17.64
N VAL A 40 1.81 -10.73 -17.01
CA VAL A 40 2.58 -11.80 -17.66
C VAL A 40 2.10 -13.14 -17.15
N ASP A 41 1.83 -14.05 -18.08
CA ASP A 41 1.39 -15.41 -17.81
C ASP A 41 2.50 -16.40 -18.12
N PHE A 42 2.63 -17.43 -17.27
CA PHE A 42 3.43 -18.62 -17.50
C PHE A 42 2.44 -19.80 -17.56
N PRO A 43 2.08 -20.27 -18.76
CA PRO A 43 1.04 -21.29 -18.95
C PRO A 43 1.38 -22.64 -18.31
N ASP A 44 2.67 -22.96 -18.21
CA ASP A 44 3.20 -24.19 -17.65
C ASP A 44 4.47 -23.86 -16.84
N GLU A 45 4.52 -24.26 -15.57
CA GLU A 45 5.67 -24.03 -14.68
C GLU A 45 6.98 -24.67 -15.21
N SER A 46 6.86 -25.71 -16.05
CA SER A 46 8.01 -26.42 -16.62
C SER A 46 8.59 -25.73 -17.86
N LEU A 47 7.89 -24.76 -18.44
CA LEU A 47 8.32 -24.05 -19.65
C LEU A 47 8.87 -22.67 -19.28
N ALA A 48 10.07 -22.35 -19.76
CA ALA A 48 10.68 -21.03 -19.61
C ALA A 48 10.06 -19.97 -20.56
N THR A 49 8.84 -20.18 -21.03
CA THR A 49 8.15 -19.30 -21.98
C THR A 49 7.06 -18.51 -21.27
N CYS A 50 7.14 -17.18 -21.33
CA CYS A 50 6.13 -16.28 -20.81
C CYS A 50 5.35 -15.61 -21.95
N THR A 51 4.08 -15.29 -21.70
CA THR A 51 3.23 -14.54 -22.61
C THR A 51 2.74 -13.26 -21.95
N LEU A 52 2.48 -12.23 -22.75
CA LEU A 52 1.92 -10.96 -22.29
C LEU A 52 0.39 -11.01 -22.43
N GLY A 53 -0.32 -10.89 -21.32
CA GLY A 53 -1.78 -11.00 -21.26
C GLY A 53 -2.50 -9.69 -20.95
N MET A 54 -1.81 -8.69 -20.41
CA MET A 54 -2.41 -7.40 -20.05
C MET A 54 -1.39 -6.28 -20.13
N VAL A 55 -1.83 -5.11 -20.57
CA VAL A 55 -1.07 -3.85 -20.53
C VAL A 55 -2.00 -2.76 -20.00
N LEU A 56 -1.64 -2.12 -18.89
CA LEU A 56 -2.40 -1.02 -18.29
C LEU A 56 -1.45 0.15 -17.97
N PRO A 57 -1.39 1.18 -18.84
CA PRO A 57 -0.65 2.41 -18.55
C PRO A 57 -1.28 3.16 -17.37
N LEU A 58 -0.45 3.80 -16.54
CA LEU A 58 -0.92 4.57 -15.38
C LEU A 58 -0.97 6.07 -15.70
N TRP A 59 -2.18 6.60 -15.86
CA TRP A 59 -2.46 8.00 -16.13
C TRP A 59 -2.71 8.80 -14.83
N SER A 60 -2.91 10.11 -14.94
CA SER A 60 -3.23 10.99 -13.81
C SER A 60 -4.58 10.68 -13.15
N ASP A 61 -5.46 9.94 -13.83
CA ASP A 61 -6.73 9.46 -13.28
C ASP A 61 -6.59 8.14 -12.50
N THR A 62 -5.36 7.64 -12.31
CA THR A 62 -5.13 6.34 -11.66
C THR A 62 -5.62 6.36 -10.22
N GLN A 63 -6.46 5.39 -9.88
CA GLN A 63 -6.95 5.16 -8.53
C GLN A 63 -6.70 3.70 -8.11
N VAL A 64 -6.29 3.52 -6.87
CA VAL A 64 -6.04 2.20 -6.28
C VAL A 64 -6.94 2.02 -5.06
N PHE A 65 -7.67 0.90 -5.00
CA PHE A 65 -8.58 0.56 -3.90
C PHE A 65 -8.38 -0.88 -3.47
N LEU A 66 -8.50 -1.15 -2.16
CA LEU A 66 -8.58 -2.52 -1.66
C LEU A 66 -9.96 -3.10 -1.99
N ASP A 67 -9.98 -4.39 -2.33
CA ASP A 67 -11.23 -5.07 -2.68
C ASP A 67 -11.90 -5.79 -1.50
N GLY A 68 -11.31 -5.74 -0.31
CA GLY A 68 -11.81 -6.39 0.91
C GLY A 68 -11.63 -7.91 0.93
N ASP A 69 -11.03 -8.49 -0.10
CA ASP A 69 -10.79 -9.92 -0.18
C ASP A 69 -9.32 -10.23 -0.45
N GLY A 70 -8.42 -9.42 0.12
CA GLY A 70 -6.98 -9.63 0.01
C GLY A 70 -6.37 -9.27 -1.34
N GLY A 71 -7.07 -8.47 -2.13
CA GLY A 71 -6.57 -7.90 -3.37
C GLY A 71 -6.75 -6.40 -3.42
N PHE A 72 -6.33 -5.85 -4.56
CA PHE A 72 -6.53 -4.46 -4.88
C PHE A 72 -6.96 -4.30 -6.33
N SER A 73 -7.75 -3.26 -6.57
CA SER A 73 -8.14 -2.82 -7.90
C SER A 73 -7.34 -1.59 -8.30
N VAL A 74 -6.94 -1.53 -9.56
CA VAL A 74 -6.33 -0.35 -10.18
C VAL A 74 -7.24 0.10 -11.32
N THR A 75 -7.70 1.35 -11.25
CA THR A 75 -8.48 1.98 -12.30
C THR A 75 -7.64 3.05 -12.96
N SER A 76 -7.43 2.98 -14.27
CA SER A 76 -6.72 4.02 -15.03
C SER A 76 -7.20 4.06 -16.48
N GLY A 77 -7.36 5.26 -17.05
CA GLY A 77 -7.81 5.44 -18.42
C GLY A 77 -9.18 4.81 -18.70
N GLY A 78 -10.06 4.81 -17.69
CA GLY A 78 -11.38 4.17 -17.75
C GLY A 78 -11.39 2.64 -17.70
N GLN A 79 -10.24 1.98 -17.46
CA GLN A 79 -10.16 0.53 -17.30
C GLN A 79 -9.87 0.18 -15.85
N THR A 80 -10.62 -0.78 -15.30
CA THR A 80 -10.38 -1.33 -13.96
C THR A 80 -9.85 -2.75 -14.05
N ARG A 81 -8.80 -3.05 -13.29
CA ARG A 81 -8.17 -4.37 -13.17
C ARG A 81 -8.04 -4.75 -11.72
N ILE A 82 -8.23 -6.02 -11.39
CA ILE A 82 -8.14 -6.55 -10.03
C ILE A 82 -6.97 -7.50 -9.93
N PHE A 83 -6.21 -7.37 -8.85
CA PHE A 83 -5.02 -8.15 -8.59
C PHE A 83 -5.09 -8.75 -7.20
N LYS A 84 -4.75 -10.04 -7.11
CA LYS A 84 -4.75 -10.84 -5.88
C LYS A 84 -3.34 -11.33 -5.60
N PRO A 85 -2.53 -10.61 -4.82
CA PRO A 85 -1.16 -11.03 -4.52
C PRO A 85 -1.15 -12.29 -3.68
N ILE A 86 -0.14 -13.15 -3.89
CA ILE A 86 -0.03 -14.41 -3.13
C ILE A 86 0.32 -14.23 -1.66
N SER A 87 0.71 -13.02 -1.24
CA SER A 87 0.99 -12.72 0.15
C SER A 87 0.72 -11.26 0.51
N VAL A 88 0.49 -11.04 1.80
CA VAL A 88 0.26 -9.70 2.37
C VAL A 88 1.49 -8.80 2.21
N GLN A 89 2.71 -9.35 2.33
CA GLN A 89 3.94 -8.62 2.05
C GLN A 89 4.06 -8.17 0.59
N THR A 90 3.73 -9.07 -0.35
CA THR A 90 3.73 -8.75 -1.78
C THR A 90 2.68 -7.69 -2.11
N MET A 91 1.51 -7.77 -1.47
CA MET A 91 0.44 -6.78 -1.61
C MET A 91 0.88 -5.39 -1.16
N TRP A 92 1.42 -5.27 0.05
CA TRP A 92 1.93 -3.99 0.58
C TRP A 92 3.01 -3.39 -0.31
N SER A 93 4.00 -4.20 -0.70
CA SER A 93 5.09 -3.74 -1.57
C SER A 93 4.58 -3.24 -2.93
N ALA A 94 3.54 -3.88 -3.50
CA ALA A 94 2.91 -3.44 -4.73
C ALA A 94 2.16 -2.11 -4.55
N LEU A 95 1.39 -1.98 -3.47
CA LEU A 95 0.61 -0.78 -3.16
C LEU A 95 1.53 0.44 -2.94
N GLN A 96 2.66 0.27 -2.25
CA GLN A 96 3.63 1.35 -2.05
C GLN A 96 4.14 1.91 -3.39
N VAL A 97 4.50 1.03 -4.32
CA VAL A 97 4.98 1.45 -5.65
C VAL A 97 3.86 2.07 -6.49
N LEU A 98 2.65 1.52 -6.42
CA LEU A 98 1.50 2.08 -7.13
C LEU A 98 1.10 3.46 -6.61
N HIS A 99 1.07 3.69 -5.30
CA HIS A 99 0.77 5.02 -4.74
C HIS A 99 1.82 6.05 -5.16
N LYS A 100 3.10 5.66 -5.17
CA LYS A 100 4.16 6.51 -5.73
C LYS A 100 3.91 6.83 -7.20
N ALA A 101 3.55 5.82 -8.00
CA ALA A 101 3.25 5.99 -9.42
C ALA A 101 2.06 6.94 -9.66
N CYS A 102 0.99 6.82 -8.86
CA CYS A 102 -0.16 7.71 -8.95
C CYS A 102 0.22 9.17 -8.69
N ASN A 103 1.02 9.41 -7.63
CA ASN A 103 1.48 10.77 -7.31
C ASN A 103 2.32 11.35 -8.46
N GLU A 104 3.25 10.57 -9.01
CA GLU A 104 4.06 10.99 -10.16
C GLU A 104 3.21 11.27 -11.41
N ALA A 105 2.21 10.44 -11.71
CA ALA A 105 1.34 10.63 -12.85
C ALA A 105 0.46 11.89 -12.74
N VAL A 106 -0.01 12.20 -11.52
CA VAL A 106 -0.74 13.43 -11.22
C VAL A 106 0.17 14.66 -11.33
N SER A 107 1.35 14.63 -10.70
CA SER A 107 2.31 15.75 -10.75
C SER A 107 2.77 16.08 -12.17
N ASN A 108 2.90 15.07 -13.03
CA ASN A 108 3.33 15.24 -14.42
C ASN A 108 2.17 15.41 -15.42
N ASN A 109 0.91 15.37 -14.97
CA ASN A 109 -0.30 15.48 -15.81
C ASN A 109 -0.31 14.50 -16.99
N TYR A 110 -0.12 13.20 -16.74
CA TYR A 110 -0.20 12.18 -17.79
C TYR A 110 -1.65 11.90 -18.18
N PHE A 111 -2.02 12.12 -19.44
CA PHE A 111 -3.37 11.84 -19.94
C PHE A 111 -3.35 11.02 -21.24
N PRO A 112 -4.39 10.20 -21.48
CA PRO A 112 -4.53 9.47 -22.74
C PRO A 112 -4.53 10.39 -23.96
N GLY A 113 -3.70 10.07 -24.96
CA GLY A 113 -3.55 10.90 -26.17
C GLY A 113 -2.55 12.05 -26.05
N GLY A 114 -1.89 12.19 -24.90
CA GLY A 114 -0.69 13.03 -24.74
C GLY A 114 0.56 12.40 -25.34
N GLY A 115 1.71 13.05 -25.12
CA GLY A 115 3.02 12.51 -25.53
C GLY A 115 3.57 11.41 -24.62
N ALA A 116 3.03 11.29 -23.40
CA ALA A 116 3.48 10.35 -22.39
C ALA A 116 2.97 8.93 -22.66
N LEU A 117 3.74 7.92 -22.25
CA LEU A 117 3.39 6.49 -22.33
C LEU A 117 3.18 5.95 -23.76
N ASN A 118 3.57 6.70 -24.80
CA ASN A 118 3.43 6.26 -26.21
C ASN A 118 4.15 4.94 -26.52
N TRP A 119 5.24 4.65 -25.81
CA TRP A 119 5.97 3.39 -25.95
C TRP A 119 5.14 2.17 -25.49
N THR A 120 4.09 2.36 -24.69
CA THR A 120 3.21 1.27 -24.24
C THR A 120 2.38 0.68 -25.39
N GLU A 121 2.17 1.41 -26.49
CA GLU A 121 1.48 0.89 -27.69
C GLU A 121 2.18 -0.35 -28.27
N TRP A 122 3.51 -0.42 -28.16
CA TRP A 122 4.27 -1.58 -28.60
C TRP A 122 3.88 -2.83 -27.81
N TYR A 123 3.76 -2.70 -26.48
CA TYR A 123 3.32 -3.79 -25.60
C TYR A 123 1.87 -4.17 -25.87
N GLN A 124 0.97 -3.20 -26.10
CA GLN A 124 -0.43 -3.47 -26.42
C GLN A 124 -0.57 -4.32 -27.69
N LYS A 125 0.25 -4.06 -28.71
CA LYS A 125 0.29 -4.85 -29.96
C LYS A 125 0.96 -6.22 -29.78
N ALA A 126 1.78 -6.39 -28.74
CA ALA A 126 2.53 -7.61 -28.44
C ALA A 126 1.79 -8.59 -27.49
N VAL A 127 0.56 -8.26 -27.06
CA VAL A 127 -0.27 -9.17 -26.26
C VAL A 127 -0.50 -10.47 -27.02
N ASN A 128 -0.10 -11.59 -26.43
CA ASN A 128 -0.08 -12.90 -27.07
C ASN A 128 -0.49 -14.07 -26.16
N SER A 129 -0.96 -13.80 -24.93
CA SER A 129 -1.52 -14.85 -24.06
C SER A 129 -2.79 -15.46 -24.66
N ASP A 130 -3.07 -16.71 -24.31
CA ASP A 130 -4.32 -17.38 -24.68
C ASP A 130 -5.55 -16.62 -24.17
N GLN A 131 -6.68 -16.76 -24.87
CA GLN A 131 -7.93 -16.09 -24.49
C GLN A 131 -8.36 -16.39 -23.05
N SER A 132 -8.08 -17.60 -22.55
CA SER A 132 -8.39 -17.96 -21.17
C SER A 132 -7.53 -17.23 -20.13
N CYS A 133 -6.32 -16.81 -20.46
CA CYS A 133 -5.48 -15.95 -19.62
C CYS A 133 -5.95 -14.50 -19.71
N ILE A 134 -6.23 -14.03 -20.92
CA ILE A 134 -6.75 -12.67 -21.17
C ILE A 134 -8.05 -12.46 -20.38
N ASN A 135 -9.01 -13.39 -20.46
CA ASN A 135 -10.26 -13.29 -19.72
C ASN A 135 -10.05 -13.19 -18.20
N GLU A 136 -9.03 -13.85 -17.67
CA GLU A 136 -8.68 -13.79 -16.25
C GLU A 136 -8.02 -12.46 -15.87
N TRP A 137 -7.32 -11.77 -16.80
CA TRP A 137 -6.84 -10.39 -16.59
C TRP A 137 -7.97 -9.36 -16.75
N LEU A 138 -8.96 -9.67 -17.58
CA LEU A 138 -10.11 -8.81 -17.84
C LEU A 138 -11.24 -9.02 -16.83
N ALA A 139 -11.15 -10.05 -15.99
CA ALA A 139 -12.15 -10.37 -14.99
C ALA A 139 -12.33 -9.17 -14.05
N MET A 140 -13.53 -8.62 -14.06
CA MET A 140 -13.98 -7.68 -13.05
C MET A 140 -14.65 -8.52 -11.97
N SER A 141 -14.36 -8.25 -10.70
CA SER A 141 -15.24 -8.70 -9.63
C SER A 141 -16.59 -8.07 -9.95
N ASP A 142 -17.63 -8.91 -10.07
CA ASP A 142 -19.00 -8.42 -10.15
C ASP A 142 -19.15 -7.31 -9.11
N LEU A 143 -19.65 -6.14 -9.52
CA LEU A 143 -19.91 -5.01 -8.63
C LEU A 143 -20.93 -5.44 -7.57
N GLU A 144 -20.50 -6.20 -6.56
CA GLU A 144 -21.08 -6.16 -5.22
C GLU A 144 -20.56 -4.88 -4.56
N SER A 145 -20.92 -3.75 -5.19
CA SER A 145 -21.14 -2.50 -4.46
C SER A 145 -22.24 -2.82 -3.45
N VAL A 146 -21.85 -3.33 -2.29
CA VAL A 146 -22.68 -3.24 -1.11
C VAL A 146 -22.76 -1.74 -0.83
N ARG A 147 -23.78 -1.10 -1.43
CA ARG A 147 -24.21 0.23 -1.01
C ARG A 147 -24.24 0.17 0.51
N PRO A 148 -23.66 1.15 1.23
CA PRO A 148 -23.94 1.28 2.64
C PRO A 148 -25.46 1.26 2.78
N THR A 149 -26.00 0.24 3.44
CA THR A 149 -27.42 0.22 3.73
C THR A 149 -27.73 1.53 4.45
N SER A 150 -28.71 2.26 3.92
CA SER A 150 -29.17 3.58 4.34
C SER A 150 -29.02 3.83 5.84
N PRO A 151 -28.68 5.06 6.29
CA PRO A 151 -28.30 5.33 7.66
C PRO A 151 -29.38 4.87 8.64
N SER A 152 -29.14 3.71 9.27
CA SER A 152 -29.98 3.21 10.34
C SER A 152 -29.69 4.02 11.59
N ILE A 153 -30.76 4.54 12.17
CA ILE A 153 -30.72 5.41 13.32
C ILE A 153 -30.33 4.59 14.57
N PHE A 154 -29.54 5.22 15.43
CA PHE A 154 -29.39 5.03 16.89
C PHE A 154 -28.08 4.42 17.42
N SER A 155 -27.47 5.22 18.31
CA SER A 155 -26.16 5.19 18.99
C SER A 155 -25.64 3.88 19.57
N ASP A 156 -26.47 2.85 19.74
CA ASP A 156 -26.06 1.60 20.41
C ASP A 156 -25.28 0.65 19.48
N GLN A 157 -25.57 0.65 18.17
CA GLN A 157 -24.84 -0.18 17.19
C GLN A 157 -23.39 0.27 17.00
N ARG A 158 -23.11 1.58 17.05
CA ARG A 158 -21.74 2.11 16.97
C ARG A 158 -20.88 1.63 18.13
N THR A 159 -21.43 1.59 19.35
CA THR A 159 -20.69 1.15 20.53
C THR A 159 -20.31 -0.34 20.43
N ALA A 160 -21.23 -1.19 19.95
CA ALA A 160 -20.94 -2.61 19.74
C ALA A 160 -19.95 -2.86 18.59
N GLN A 161 -20.05 -2.08 17.51
CA GLN A 161 -19.13 -2.12 16.39
C GLN A 161 -17.72 -1.65 16.80
N ASP A 162 -17.60 -0.55 17.54
CA ASP A 162 -16.34 -0.01 18.06
C ASP A 162 -15.62 -1.03 18.98
N VAL A 163 -16.37 -1.74 19.82
CA VAL A 163 -15.81 -2.79 20.70
C VAL A 163 -15.31 -3.98 19.87
N THR A 164 -16.05 -4.37 18.83
CA THR A 164 -15.67 -5.45 17.93
C THR A 164 -14.43 -5.07 17.13
N GLU A 165 -14.39 -3.87 16.55
CA GLU A 165 -13.24 -3.33 15.82
C GLU A 165 -11.99 -3.26 16.71
N ARG A 166 -12.09 -2.79 17.96
CA ARG A 166 -10.97 -2.81 18.91
C ARG A 166 -10.45 -4.22 19.16
N THR A 167 -11.35 -5.20 19.28
CA THR A 167 -10.99 -6.60 19.48
C THR A 167 -10.29 -7.17 18.24
N ILE A 168 -10.81 -6.86 17.04
CA ILE A 168 -10.21 -7.21 15.76
C ILE A 168 -8.80 -6.63 15.67
N ARG A 169 -8.60 -5.34 15.93
CA ARG A 169 -7.28 -4.68 15.89
C ARG A 169 -6.27 -5.38 16.78
N ALA A 170 -6.63 -5.62 18.04
CA ALA A 170 -5.75 -6.27 19.01
C ALA A 170 -5.36 -7.69 18.54
N LYS A 171 -6.33 -8.49 18.09
CA LYS A 171 -6.07 -9.86 17.63
C LYS A 171 -5.35 -9.92 16.29
N LEU A 172 -5.61 -9.00 15.39
CA LEU A 172 -4.92 -8.91 14.10
C LEU A 172 -3.43 -8.59 14.32
N ARG A 173 -3.09 -7.66 15.22
CA ARG A 173 -1.70 -7.40 15.61
C ARG A 173 -1.00 -8.63 16.17
N GLU A 174 -1.67 -9.41 17.02
CA GLU A 174 -1.12 -10.67 17.53
C GLU A 174 -0.89 -11.71 16.41
N VAL A 175 -1.83 -11.84 15.46
CA VAL A 175 -1.70 -12.77 14.33
C VAL A 175 -0.52 -12.35 13.44
N MET A 176 -0.51 -11.11 12.98
CA MET A 176 0.52 -10.61 12.07
C MET A 176 1.91 -10.59 12.73
N GLY A 177 1.99 -10.32 14.04
CA GLY A 177 3.26 -10.35 14.77
C GLY A 177 3.84 -11.75 14.99
N THR A 178 3.07 -12.82 14.75
CA THR A 178 3.51 -14.22 14.94
C THR A 178 3.59 -15.02 13.63
N THR A 179 3.23 -14.40 12.51
CA THR A 179 3.08 -15.09 11.22
C THR A 179 4.14 -14.62 10.24
N ASP A 180 4.56 -15.51 9.34
CA ASP A 180 5.41 -15.15 8.21
C ASP A 180 4.58 -14.45 7.12
N LEU A 181 4.72 -13.12 7.03
CA LEU A 181 3.93 -12.28 6.11
C LEU A 181 4.31 -12.45 4.64
N GLU A 182 5.46 -13.05 4.34
CA GLU A 182 5.92 -13.34 2.98
C GLU A 182 5.12 -14.46 2.32
N ASN A 183 4.57 -15.37 3.13
CA ASN A 183 3.96 -16.62 2.66
C ASN A 183 2.52 -16.82 3.15
N ILE A 184 1.83 -15.73 3.51
CA ILE A 184 0.42 -15.79 3.94
C ILE A 184 -0.44 -14.79 3.16
N THR A 185 -1.61 -15.26 2.73
CA THR A 185 -2.64 -14.45 2.09
C THR A 185 -3.51 -13.69 3.10
N SER A 186 -4.15 -12.60 2.69
CA SER A 186 -5.11 -11.89 3.56
C SER A 186 -6.28 -12.81 3.95
N LYS A 187 -6.68 -13.72 3.07
CA LYS A 187 -7.72 -14.73 3.35
C LYS A 187 -7.33 -15.66 4.51
N GLU A 188 -6.10 -16.15 4.54
CA GLU A 188 -5.61 -17.01 5.62
C GLU A 188 -5.51 -16.26 6.94
N ILE A 189 -5.02 -15.01 6.93
CA ILE A 189 -5.02 -14.14 8.11
C ILE A 189 -6.45 -13.96 8.64
N ARG A 190 -7.41 -13.66 7.76
CA ARG A 190 -8.81 -13.49 8.14
C ARG A 190 -9.41 -14.76 8.73
N THR A 191 -9.14 -15.93 8.15
CA THR A 191 -9.61 -17.21 8.70
C THR A 191 -9.02 -17.49 10.08
N GLU A 192 -7.73 -17.21 10.29
CA GLU A 192 -7.11 -17.35 11.62
C GLU A 192 -7.68 -16.33 12.63
N LEU A 193 -7.98 -15.10 12.18
CA LEU A 193 -8.62 -14.08 13.01
C LEU A 193 -10.04 -14.48 13.42
N GLU A 194 -10.87 -14.97 12.48
CA GLU A 194 -12.21 -15.51 12.76
C GLU A 194 -12.15 -16.64 13.79
N ARG A 195 -11.15 -17.52 13.70
CA ARG A 195 -10.91 -18.59 14.67
C ARG A 195 -10.58 -18.05 16.07
N ARG A 196 -9.81 -16.96 16.17
CA ARG A 196 -9.43 -16.34 17.46
C ARG A 196 -10.55 -15.53 18.10
N VAL A 197 -11.36 -14.83 17.29
CA VAL A 197 -12.49 -14.03 17.77
C VAL A 197 -13.72 -14.91 18.04
N GLY A 198 -13.87 -16.02 17.34
CA GLY A 198 -14.97 -16.98 17.52
C GLY A 198 -16.27 -16.58 16.81
N CYS A 199 -16.20 -15.66 15.84
CA CYS A 199 -17.33 -15.23 15.03
C CYS A 199 -16.93 -14.99 13.57
N SER A 200 -17.92 -14.92 12.67
CA SER A 200 -17.73 -14.57 11.26
C SER A 200 -17.39 -13.09 11.12
N LEU A 201 -16.34 -12.77 10.36
CA LEU A 201 -15.86 -11.41 10.13
C LEU A 201 -16.11 -10.93 8.70
N LYS A 202 -17.04 -11.56 7.98
CA LYS A 202 -17.42 -11.22 6.59
C LYS A 202 -17.76 -9.75 6.37
N ASP A 203 -18.41 -9.11 7.34
CA ASP A 203 -18.80 -7.69 7.25
C ASP A 203 -17.64 -6.72 7.56
N TYR A 204 -16.52 -7.24 8.09
CA TYR A 204 -15.33 -6.47 8.46
C TYR A 204 -14.18 -6.64 7.46
N LYS A 205 -14.46 -7.21 6.28
CA LYS A 205 -13.48 -7.48 5.23
C LYS A 205 -12.60 -6.27 4.88
N GLU A 206 -13.24 -5.16 4.52
CA GLU A 206 -12.55 -3.92 4.18
C GLU A 206 -11.81 -3.32 5.38
N PHE A 207 -12.40 -3.38 6.58
CA PHE A 207 -11.75 -2.93 7.81
C PHE A 207 -10.48 -3.73 8.11
N ILE A 208 -10.54 -5.05 7.97
CA ILE A 208 -9.41 -5.96 8.21
C ILE A 208 -8.30 -5.70 7.19
N ASP A 209 -8.62 -5.58 5.91
CA ASP A 209 -7.62 -5.27 4.86
C ASP A 209 -6.93 -3.92 5.12
N ASN A 210 -7.68 -2.87 5.45
CA ASN A 210 -7.11 -1.56 5.80
C ASN A 210 -6.24 -1.62 7.08
N GLU A 211 -6.71 -2.30 8.13
CA GLU A 211 -5.96 -2.44 9.37
C GLU A 211 -4.70 -3.30 9.17
N MET A 212 -4.73 -4.32 8.30
CA MET A 212 -3.54 -5.09 7.95
C MET A 212 -2.47 -4.19 7.34
N LEU A 213 -2.83 -3.34 6.35
CA LEU A 213 -1.86 -2.42 5.76
C LEU A 213 -1.36 -1.39 6.78
N LEU A 214 -2.22 -0.91 7.67
CA LEU A 214 -1.81 0.00 8.75
C LEU A 214 -0.79 -0.67 9.67
N ILE A 215 -1.03 -1.92 10.06
CA ILE A 215 -0.09 -2.70 10.88
C ILE A 215 1.23 -2.86 10.13
N MET A 216 1.18 -3.25 8.86
CA MET A 216 2.39 -3.38 8.02
C MET A 216 3.20 -2.09 7.95
N ALA A 217 2.53 -0.95 7.75
CA ALA A 217 3.17 0.36 7.74
C ALA A 217 3.86 0.69 9.07
N GLN A 218 3.32 0.18 10.18
CA GLN A 218 3.83 0.36 11.54
C GLN A 218 4.81 -0.74 12.00
N MET A 219 5.07 -1.77 11.20
CA MET A 219 5.92 -2.89 11.62
C MET A 219 7.42 -2.54 11.65
N ASP A 220 7.84 -1.57 10.84
CA ASP A 220 9.19 -1.05 10.89
C ASP A 220 9.40 -0.28 12.20
N ARG A 221 10.21 -0.85 13.09
CA ARG A 221 10.50 -0.22 14.38
C ARG A 221 11.34 1.04 14.18
N PRO A 222 11.13 2.08 15.00
CA PRO A 222 12.01 3.23 14.97
C PRO A 222 13.44 2.80 15.36
N SER A 223 14.42 3.34 14.64
CA SER A 223 15.83 3.12 14.90
C SER A 223 16.24 3.82 16.19
N LYS A 224 16.64 3.05 17.19
CA LYS A 224 17.19 3.59 18.45
C LYS A 224 18.64 4.03 18.22
N ILE A 225 18.86 5.33 18.07
CA ILE A 225 20.19 5.90 17.86
C ILE A 225 20.92 6.04 19.19
N PHE A 226 20.23 6.55 20.22
CA PHE A 226 20.69 6.62 21.61
C PHE A 226 19.58 6.20 22.56
N ASP A 227 19.90 6.05 23.85
CA ASP A 227 18.89 5.71 24.87
C ASP A 227 17.73 6.71 24.95
N TYR A 228 18.01 7.97 24.62
CA TYR A 228 17.06 9.08 24.63
C TYR A 228 16.63 9.55 23.22
N LEU A 229 17.11 8.90 22.14
CA LEU A 229 16.86 9.34 20.77
C LEU A 229 16.49 8.19 19.84
N TYR A 230 15.29 8.30 19.27
CA TYR A 230 14.78 7.43 18.23
C TYR A 230 14.65 8.20 16.92
N LEU A 231 14.95 7.54 15.81
CA LEU A 231 14.66 8.00 14.45
C LEU A 231 13.57 7.10 13.87
N GLY A 232 12.46 7.67 13.42
CA GLY A 232 11.32 6.92 12.89
C GLY A 232 10.63 7.65 11.74
N SER A 233 9.74 6.94 11.06
CA SER A 233 8.89 7.46 9.99
C SER A 233 7.62 8.14 10.55
N GLU A 234 6.79 8.67 9.65
CA GLU A 234 5.44 9.14 9.97
C GLU A 234 4.58 8.05 10.61
N TRP A 235 4.78 6.79 10.24
CA TRP A 235 4.02 5.66 10.79
C TRP A 235 4.41 5.35 12.23
N ASN A 236 5.69 5.50 12.58
CA ASN A 236 6.12 5.41 13.98
C ASN A 236 5.52 6.56 14.81
N ALA A 237 5.48 7.78 14.26
CA ALA A 237 4.89 8.94 14.92
C ALA A 237 3.35 8.81 15.08
N ALA A 238 2.68 8.08 14.18
CA ALA A 238 1.25 7.78 14.26
C ALA A 238 0.91 6.62 15.23
N ASN A 239 1.90 5.93 15.79
CA ASN A 239 1.68 4.79 16.68
C ASN A 239 1.79 5.20 18.17
N LEU A 240 0.68 5.68 18.74
CA LEU A 240 0.62 6.12 20.14
C LEU A 240 1.08 5.05 21.14
N GLU A 241 0.72 3.78 20.90
CA GLU A 241 1.07 2.66 21.78
C GLU A 241 2.60 2.43 21.82
N GLU A 242 3.25 2.45 20.65
CA GLU A 242 4.71 2.33 20.55
C GLU A 242 5.44 3.53 21.17
N LEU A 243 4.96 4.75 20.92
CA LEU A 243 5.51 5.97 21.51
C LEU A 243 5.44 5.94 23.04
N GLN A 244 4.29 5.54 23.61
CA GLN A 244 4.12 5.40 25.06
C GLN A 244 5.00 4.30 25.64
N LYS A 245 5.07 3.14 24.97
CA LYS A 245 5.93 2.02 25.39
C LYS A 245 7.41 2.42 25.41
N ASN A 246 7.85 3.19 24.43
CA ASN A 246 9.21 3.72 24.35
C ASN A 246 9.43 4.96 25.24
N ARG A 247 8.40 5.42 25.96
CA ARG A 247 8.42 6.59 26.85
C ARG A 247 8.85 7.87 26.13
N VAL A 248 8.44 8.02 24.88
CA VAL A 248 8.66 9.24 24.12
C VAL A 248 7.87 10.37 24.77
N SER A 249 8.52 11.51 25.00
CA SER A 249 7.90 12.71 25.57
C SER A 249 7.92 13.90 24.61
N HIS A 250 8.89 13.89 23.68
CA HIS A 250 9.14 14.97 22.73
C HIS A 250 9.28 14.39 21.33
N ILE A 251 8.71 15.09 20.34
CA ILE A 251 8.77 14.70 18.93
C ILE A 251 9.26 15.89 18.11
N LEU A 252 10.38 15.69 17.41
CA LEU A 252 10.89 16.64 16.43
C LEU A 252 10.38 16.23 15.04
N ASN A 253 9.43 17.00 14.50
CA ASN A 253 8.87 16.77 13.17
C ASN A 253 9.64 17.60 12.12
N VAL A 254 10.40 16.94 11.25
CA VAL A 254 11.25 17.56 10.22
C VAL A 254 10.64 17.36 8.81
N THR A 255 9.32 17.48 8.70
CA THR A 255 8.60 17.33 7.42
C THR A 255 7.61 18.47 7.23
N ARG A 256 7.35 18.84 5.98
CA ARG A 256 6.37 19.88 5.66
C ARG A 256 4.96 19.32 5.51
N GLU A 257 4.86 18.11 4.99
CA GLU A 257 3.64 17.45 4.56
C GLU A 257 2.94 16.63 5.66
N ILE A 258 3.64 16.27 6.74
CA ILE A 258 3.06 15.44 7.81
C ILE A 258 2.69 16.29 9.02
N ASP A 259 1.41 16.37 9.33
CA ASP A 259 0.93 17.03 10.55
C ASP A 259 1.36 16.29 11.83
N ASN A 260 1.27 16.97 12.97
CA ASN A 260 1.62 16.37 14.25
C ASN A 260 0.52 15.41 14.72
N PHE A 261 0.91 14.17 14.99
CA PHE A 261 0.02 13.18 15.60
C PHE A 261 -0.05 13.38 17.12
N PHE A 262 -1.25 13.27 17.70
CA PHE A 262 -1.45 13.38 19.15
C PHE A 262 -0.78 14.63 19.79
N PRO A 263 -0.98 15.86 19.26
CA PRO A 263 -0.25 17.06 19.70
C PRO A 263 -0.46 17.39 21.19
N GLU A 264 -1.56 16.94 21.78
CA GLU A 264 -1.87 17.11 23.21
C GLU A 264 -1.05 16.18 24.13
N HIS A 265 -0.40 15.14 23.60
CA HIS A 265 0.29 14.11 24.37
C HIS A 265 1.82 14.27 24.38
N PHE A 266 2.38 15.02 23.42
CA PHE A 266 3.82 15.14 23.24
C PHE A 266 4.21 16.60 23.03
N THR A 267 5.43 16.96 23.46
CA THR A 267 5.98 18.29 23.18
C THR A 267 6.61 18.27 21.79
N TYR A 268 6.21 19.20 20.92
CA TYR A 268 6.64 19.24 19.53
C TYR A 268 7.61 20.37 19.22
N MET A 269 8.63 20.05 18.42
CA MET A 269 9.35 21.02 17.61
C MET A 269 9.11 20.71 16.14
N ASN A 270 8.87 21.73 15.32
CA ASN A 270 8.55 21.57 13.90
C ASN A 270 9.60 22.27 13.03
N VAL A 271 10.14 21.55 12.05
CA VAL A 271 10.98 22.08 10.99
C VAL A 271 10.29 21.73 9.66
N ARG A 272 9.53 22.70 9.12
CA ARG A 272 8.62 22.50 7.98
C ARG A 272 9.30 22.70 6.63
N ILE A 273 10.10 21.71 6.22
CA ILE A 273 10.85 21.69 4.96
C ILE A 273 10.48 20.49 4.11
N TYR A 274 10.60 20.61 2.79
CA TYR A 274 10.46 19.48 1.86
C TYR A 274 11.77 18.69 1.80
N ASP A 275 11.67 17.38 1.55
CA ASP A 275 12.82 16.53 1.25
C ASP A 275 13.30 16.73 -0.20
N GLU A 276 14.00 17.85 -0.41
CA GLU A 276 14.55 18.25 -1.71
C GLU A 276 16.02 18.66 -1.54
N GLU A 277 16.86 18.42 -2.55
CA GLU A 277 18.29 18.77 -2.51
C GLU A 277 18.55 20.26 -2.23
N VAL A 278 17.60 21.13 -2.59
CA VAL A 278 17.68 22.58 -2.40
C VAL A 278 17.30 23.04 -0.98
N SER A 279 16.72 22.16 -0.16
CA SER A 279 16.25 22.48 1.19
C SER A 279 17.42 22.74 2.15
N GLN A 280 17.35 23.84 2.91
CA GLN A 280 18.40 24.22 3.86
C GLN A 280 18.10 23.75 5.28
N LEU A 281 18.81 22.71 5.72
CA LEU A 281 18.73 22.17 7.09
C LEU A 281 19.61 22.91 8.11
N LEU A 282 20.75 23.43 7.65
CA LEU A 282 21.76 24.09 8.51
C LEU A 282 21.21 25.18 9.44
N PRO A 283 20.26 26.05 9.02
CA PRO A 283 19.73 27.08 9.91
C PRO A 283 19.06 26.53 11.18
N TYR A 284 18.49 25.32 11.12
CA TYR A 284 17.73 24.73 12.23
C TYR A 284 18.58 23.89 13.18
N TRP A 285 19.83 23.59 12.82
CA TRP A 285 20.68 22.63 13.54
C TRP A 285 20.87 22.96 15.01
N LYS A 286 21.04 24.23 15.34
CA LYS A 286 21.23 24.67 16.73
C LYS A 286 19.98 24.44 17.56
N GLU A 287 18.82 24.78 17.01
CA GLU A 287 17.53 24.65 17.71
C GLU A 287 17.15 23.19 17.89
N THR A 288 17.33 22.36 16.85
CA THR A 288 17.03 20.92 16.94
C THR A 288 17.98 20.19 17.88
N HIS A 289 19.26 20.55 17.89
CA HIS A 289 20.22 20.03 18.86
C HIS A 289 19.83 20.37 20.30
N ASN A 290 19.45 21.63 20.56
CA ASN A 290 19.03 22.06 21.90
C ASN A 290 17.77 21.31 22.33
N PHE A 291 16.76 21.23 21.46
CA PHE A 291 15.53 20.49 21.74
C PHE A 291 15.78 19.03 22.12
N ILE A 292 16.70 18.35 21.43
CA ILE A 292 17.07 16.96 21.76
C ILE A 292 17.87 16.91 23.08
N SER A 293 18.77 17.87 23.30
CA SER A 293 19.67 17.89 24.47
C SER A 293 18.94 18.19 25.77
N ASP A 294 17.90 19.02 25.74
CA ASP A 294 17.12 19.43 26.91
C ASP A 294 16.30 18.27 27.52
N VAL A 295 16.11 17.19 26.77
CA VAL A 295 15.28 16.03 27.12
C VAL A 295 16.12 14.78 27.44
N ARG A 296 17.45 14.88 27.31
CA ARG A 296 18.39 13.80 27.58
C ARG A 296 18.37 13.34 29.04
#